data_AF-A0A2C0EFZ6-F1
#
_entry.id   AF-A0A2C0EFZ6-F1
#
_cell.length_a   1.000
_cell.length_b   1.000
_cell.length_c   1.000
_cell.angle_alpha   90.00
_cell.angle_beta   90.00
_cell.angle_gamma   90.00
#
_symmetry.space_group_name_H-M   'P 1'
#
loop_
_entity.id
_entity.type
_entity.pdbx_description
1 polymer ?
#
loop_
_entity_poly.entity_id
_entity_poly.type
_entity_poly.pdbx_seq_one_letter_code
_entity_poly.pdbx_strand_id
1 'polypeptide(L)'
;MKLDILLEEVERQQIGYYCIVSNSHRYDIAVTYSQQFLGKAMVTSIQNGRMVLLSQEDIGEEQYWATNLGIEVEDIEEFQSFFYMILQSQRLEEQY
;
A
#
# COMPACT_ATOMS: atom_id res chain seq x y z
N MET A 1 -18.44 11.41 -28.22
CA MET A 1 -17.02 10.97 -28.14
C MET A 1 -17.02 9.45 -28.05
N LYS A 2 -16.20 8.77 -28.86
CA LYS A 2 -16.07 7.30 -28.82
C LYS A 2 -14.84 6.97 -27.97
N LEU A 3 -14.92 5.94 -27.14
CA LEU A 3 -13.81 5.48 -26.30
C LEU A 3 -13.06 4.38 -27.05
N ASP A 4 -11.73 4.45 -27.06
CA ASP A 4 -10.83 3.40 -27.54
C ASP A 4 -10.08 2.80 -26.34
N ILE A 5 -10.08 1.48 -26.22
CA ILE A 5 -9.32 0.75 -25.19
C ILE A 5 -7.94 0.45 -25.80
N LEU A 6 -6.88 0.97 -25.17
CA LEU A 6 -5.51 0.78 -25.65
C LEU A 6 -4.86 -0.50 -25.13
N LEU A 7 -5.26 -0.95 -23.93
CA LEU A 7 -4.77 -2.16 -23.28
C LEU A 7 -5.80 -2.62 -22.24
N GLU A 8 -5.99 -3.92 -22.14
CA GLU A 8 -6.73 -4.57 -21.06
C GLU A 8 -5.91 -5.77 -20.58
N GLU A 9 -5.60 -5.81 -19.29
CA GLU A 9 -4.95 -6.93 -18.64
C GLU A 9 -5.73 -7.29 -17.38
N VAL A 10 -5.90 -8.58 -17.14
CA VAL A 10 -6.62 -9.11 -15.98
C VAL A 10 -5.70 -10.06 -15.24
N GLU A 11 -5.55 -9.83 -13.95
CA GLU A 11 -4.72 -10.63 -13.07
C GLU A 11 -5.48 -11.05 -11.81
N ARG A 12 -5.11 -12.19 -11.25
CA ARG A 12 -5.54 -12.60 -9.91
C ARG A 12 -4.42 -12.24 -8.96
N GLN A 13 -4.70 -11.33 -8.03
CA GLN A 13 -3.70 -10.85 -7.09
C GLN A 13 -4.16 -11.14 -5.66
N GLN A 14 -3.17 -11.38 -4.80
CA GLN A 14 -3.40 -11.41 -3.36
C GLN A 14 -3.56 -9.97 -2.86
N ILE A 15 -4.53 -9.78 -1.96
CA ILE A 15 -4.76 -8.50 -1.29
C ILE A 15 -4.68 -8.75 0.21
N GLY A 16 -3.79 -8.04 0.88
CA GLY A 16 -3.71 -8.00 2.33
C GLY A 16 -4.66 -6.93 2.88
N TYR A 17 -5.53 -7.31 3.81
CA TYR A 17 -6.41 -6.37 4.52
C TYR A 17 -5.97 -6.28 5.98
N TYR A 18 -5.68 -5.07 6.44
CA TYR A 18 -5.15 -4.80 7.76
C TYR A 18 -6.07 -3.82 8.48
N CYS A 19 -6.65 -4.26 9.60
CA CYS A 19 -7.30 -3.39 10.57
C CYS A 19 -6.30 -3.14 11.69
N ILE A 20 -5.75 -1.93 11.74
CA ILE A 20 -4.68 -1.53 12.64
C ILE A 20 -5.26 -0.58 13.68
N VAL A 21 -4.88 -0.73 14.93
CA VAL A 21 -5.27 0.15 16.03
C VAL A 21 -4.00 0.61 16.72
N SER A 22 -3.81 1.92 16.81
CA SER A 22 -2.77 2.55 17.62
C SER A 22 -3.35 2.94 18.99
N ASN A 23 -2.63 3.74 19.76
CA ASN A 23 -3.12 4.23 21.05
C ASN A 23 -4.36 5.12 20.91
N SER A 24 -4.48 5.88 19.79
CA SER A 24 -5.49 6.92 19.60
C SER A 24 -6.38 6.68 18.37
N HIS A 25 -5.92 5.88 17.40
CA HIS A 25 -6.54 5.81 16.07
C HIS A 25 -6.77 4.38 15.60
N ARG A 26 -7.67 4.25 14.63
CA ARG A 26 -7.89 3.02 13.87
C ARG A 26 -7.66 3.32 12.40
N TYR A 27 -6.97 2.41 11.72
CA TYR A 27 -6.72 2.45 10.30
C TYR A 27 -7.18 1.15 9.64
N ASP A 28 -7.83 1.28 8.49
CA ASP A 28 -8.19 0.13 7.66
C ASP A 28 -7.43 0.27 6.33
N ILE A 29 -6.43 -0.59 6.14
CA ILE A 29 -5.49 -0.54 5.00
C ILE A 29 -5.66 -1.79 4.14
N ALA A 30 -5.75 -1.60 2.83
CA ALA A 30 -5.59 -2.66 1.85
C ALA A 30 -4.24 -2.53 1.16
N VAL A 31 -3.52 -3.63 1.00
CA VAL A 31 -2.26 -3.68 0.27
C VAL A 31 -2.41 -4.68 -0.86
N THR A 32 -2.37 -4.16 -2.08
CA THR A 32 -2.49 -4.94 -3.31
C THR A 32 -1.15 -4.95 -4.01
N TYR A 33 -0.75 -6.12 -4.47
CA TYR A 33 0.48 -6.30 -5.21
C TYR A 33 0.18 -6.66 -6.65
N SER A 34 1.05 -6.22 -7.56
CA SER A 34 0.89 -6.44 -8.98
C SER A 34 2.23 -6.30 -9.66
N GLN A 35 2.48 -7.12 -10.69
CA GLN A 35 3.63 -6.93 -11.56
C GLN A 35 3.54 -5.60 -12.33
N GLN A 36 2.33 -5.05 -12.49
CA GLN A 36 2.10 -3.75 -13.13
C GLN A 36 2.57 -2.56 -12.29
N PHE A 37 2.84 -2.77 -11.00
CA PHE A 37 3.34 -1.73 -10.10
C PHE A 37 4.87 -1.66 -10.06
N LEU A 38 5.56 -2.43 -10.91
CA LEU A 38 7.02 -2.37 -11.11
C LEU A 38 7.82 -2.51 -9.80
N GLY A 39 7.42 -3.46 -8.96
CA GLY A 39 8.07 -3.73 -7.66
C GLY A 39 7.56 -2.89 -6.50
N LYS A 40 6.56 -2.03 -6.71
CA LYS A 40 5.84 -1.32 -5.64
C LYS A 40 4.56 -2.06 -5.25
N ALA A 41 4.05 -1.77 -4.06
CA ALA A 41 2.73 -2.18 -3.62
C ALA A 41 1.75 -1.02 -3.71
N MET A 42 0.49 -1.29 -4.07
CA MET A 42 -0.59 -0.32 -3.94
C MET A 42 -1.15 -0.38 -2.53
N VAL A 43 -0.82 0.62 -1.71
CA VAL A 43 -1.34 0.78 -0.35
C VAL A 43 -2.53 1.72 -0.41
N THR A 44 -3.69 1.25 0.06
CA THR A 44 -4.96 1.98 0.03
C THR A 44 -5.50 2.15 1.43
N SER A 45 -5.82 3.38 1.81
CA SER A 45 -6.63 3.63 3.00
C SER A 45 -8.10 3.45 2.65
N ILE A 46 -8.74 2.45 3.26
CA ILE A 46 -10.14 2.11 3.03
C ILE A 46 -11.05 3.20 3.60
N GLN A 47 -10.60 3.88 4.66
CA GLN A 47 -11.37 4.90 5.37
C GLN A 47 -11.53 6.19 4.55
N ASN A 48 -10.50 6.58 3.81
CA ASN A 48 -10.52 7.81 3.00
C ASN A 48 -10.49 7.56 1.47
N GLY A 49 -10.32 6.31 1.04
CA GLY A 49 -10.31 5.90 -0.36
C GLY A 49 -9.06 6.30 -1.16
N ARG A 50 -8.04 6.87 -0.51
CA ARG A 50 -6.79 7.30 -1.17
C ARG A 50 -5.77 6.17 -1.15
N MET A 51 -4.90 6.19 -2.15
CA MET A 51 -3.87 5.18 -2.34
C MET A 51 -2.54 5.79 -2.75
N VAL A 52 -1.46 5.05 -2.46
CA VAL A 52 -0.09 5.35 -2.88
C VAL A 52 0.59 4.08 -3.38
N LEU A 53 1.55 4.22 -4.31
CA LEU A 53 2.44 3.13 -4.70
C LEU A 53 3.69 3.20 -3.83
N LEU A 54 3.87 2.22 -2.95
CA LEU A 54 4.91 2.24 -1.93
C LEU A 54 5.87 1.07 -2.10
N SER A 55 7.16 1.37 -2.07
CA SER A 55 8.26 0.42 -1.91
C SER A 55 9.03 0.72 -0.62
N GLN A 56 9.98 -0.14 -0.26
CA GLN A 56 10.81 0.09 0.93
C GLN A 56 11.62 1.39 0.86
N GLU A 57 12.05 1.78 -0.34
CA GLU A 57 12.83 3.00 -0.57
C GLU A 57 12.00 4.26 -0.33
N ASP A 58 10.67 4.17 -0.46
CA ASP A 58 9.75 5.31 -0.28
C ASP A 58 9.33 5.51 1.19
N ILE A 59 9.61 4.57 2.10
CA ILE A 59 9.10 4.60 3.48
C ILE A 59 9.64 5.81 4.26
N GLY A 60 10.89 6.21 3.99
CA GLY A 60 11.52 7.38 4.62
C GLY A 60 10.90 8.72 4.22
N GLU A 61 10.18 8.78 3.11
CA GLU A 61 9.52 9.99 2.60
C GLU A 61 8.10 10.09 3.18
N GLU A 62 7.98 10.32 4.49
CA GLU A 62 6.70 10.27 5.23
C GLU A 62 5.59 11.13 4.62
N GLN A 63 5.94 12.33 4.09
CA GLN A 63 4.98 13.22 3.46
C GLN A 63 4.37 12.64 2.18
N TYR A 64 5.06 11.70 1.52
CA TYR A 64 4.56 11.01 0.33
C TYR A 64 3.38 10.10 0.66
N TRP A 65 3.42 9.39 1.78
CA TRP A 65 2.43 8.35 2.09
C TRP A 65 1.52 8.68 3.27
N ALA A 66 2.02 9.29 4.36
CA ALA A 66 1.25 9.45 5.59
C ALA A 66 0.01 10.31 5.38
N THR A 67 0.18 11.52 4.84
CA THR A 67 -0.93 12.45 4.54
C THR A 67 -1.91 11.87 3.52
N ASN A 68 -1.41 11.11 2.55
CA ASN A 68 -2.27 10.48 1.54
C ASN A 68 -3.09 9.35 2.13
N LEU A 69 -2.50 8.53 3.00
CA LEU A 69 -3.18 7.41 3.67
C LEU A 69 -4.00 7.84 4.89
N GLY A 70 -3.88 9.10 5.32
CA GLY A 70 -4.57 9.63 6.50
C GLY A 70 -3.99 9.08 7.80
N ILE A 71 -2.68 8.80 7.81
CA ILE A 71 -1.96 8.33 8.99
C ILE A 71 -1.55 9.55 9.81
N GLU A 72 -1.84 9.50 11.10
CA GLU A 72 -1.57 10.61 12.01
C GLU A 72 -0.09 10.67 12.37
N VAL A 73 0.41 11.87 12.62
CA VAL A 73 1.86 12.11 12.81
C VAL A 73 2.44 11.27 13.95
N GLU A 74 1.67 11.05 15.01
CA GLU A 74 2.07 10.23 16.16
C GLU A 74 2.24 8.74 15.85
N ASP A 75 1.58 8.25 14.80
CA ASP A 75 1.57 6.83 14.43
C ASP A 75 2.54 6.50 13.28
N ILE A 76 3.25 7.51 12.74
CA ILE A 76 4.13 7.35 11.56
C ILE A 76 5.23 6.32 11.80
N GLU A 77 5.92 6.35 12.94
CA GLU A 77 7.04 5.43 13.24
C GLU A 77 6.58 3.96 13.30
N GLU A 78 5.41 3.72 13.87
CA GLU A 78 4.78 2.38 13.89
C GLU A 78 4.43 1.92 12.47
N PHE A 79 3.91 2.84 11.65
CA PHE A 79 3.61 2.56 10.25
C PHE A 79 4.85 2.33 9.39
N GLN A 80 5.96 3.03 9.64
CA GLN A 80 7.23 2.74 8.98
C GLN A 80 7.67 1.31 9.27
N SER A 81 7.65 0.90 10.54
CA SER A 81 7.98 -0.46 10.97
C SER A 81 7.07 -1.51 10.33
N PHE A 82 5.75 -1.23 10.32
CA PHE A 82 4.75 -2.07 9.67
C PHE A 82 5.00 -2.21 8.16
N PHE A 83 5.25 -1.10 7.45
CA PHE A 83 5.52 -1.12 6.01
C PHE A 83 6.82 -1.84 5.67
N TYR A 84 7.90 -1.67 6.47
CA TYR A 84 9.11 -2.46 6.26
C TYR A 84 8.83 -3.96 6.40
N MET A 85 8.02 -4.37 7.37
CA MET A 85 7.65 -5.78 7.55
C MET A 85 6.88 -6.33 6.33
N ILE A 86 5.81 -5.67 5.90
CA ILE A 86 4.92 -6.23 4.86
C ILE A 86 5.46 -6.05 3.44
N LEU A 87 6.29 -5.04 3.20
CA LEU A 87 6.93 -4.82 1.89
C LEU A 87 8.22 -5.63 1.73
N GLN A 88 8.72 -6.29 2.78
CA GLN A 88 9.79 -7.29 2.69
C GLN A 88 9.27 -8.66 2.25
N SER A 89 8.09 -9.05 2.73
CA SER A 89 7.51 -10.40 2.52
C SER A 89 7.24 -10.77 1.06
N GLN A 90 7.18 -9.81 0.15
CA GLN A 90 6.86 -10.05 -1.26
C GLN A 90 7.99 -10.63 -2.11
N ARG A 91 9.25 -10.57 -1.67
CA ARG A 91 10.33 -11.28 -2.37
C ARG A 91 10.25 -12.81 -2.24
N LEU A 92 9.38 -13.33 -1.37
CA LEU A 92 9.34 -14.77 -1.03
C LEU A 92 8.27 -15.57 -1.77
N GLU A 93 7.23 -14.94 -2.34
CA GLU A 93 6.22 -15.66 -3.12
C GLU A 93 6.63 -15.91 -4.58
N GLU A 94 7.65 -15.21 -5.10
CA GLU A 94 8.22 -15.49 -6.43
C GLU A 94 9.02 -16.82 -6.50
N GLN A 95 9.14 -17.57 -5.38
CA GLN A 95 10.02 -18.75 -5.27
C GLN A 95 9.33 -20.13 -5.21
N TYR A 96 8.01 -20.25 -5.36
CA TYR A 96 7.33 -21.56 -5.34
C TYR A 96 6.34 -21.78 -6.48
#